data_AF-A0A1S0ZDL7-F1
#
_entry.id   AF-A0A1S0ZDL7-F1
#
_cell.length_a   1.000
_cell.length_b   1.000
_cell.length_c   1.000
_cell.angle_alpha   90.00
_cell.angle_beta   90.00
_cell.angle_gamma   90.00
#
_symmetry.space_group_name_H-M   'P 1'
#
loop_
_entity.id
_entity.type
_entity.pdbx_description
1 polymer ?
#
loop_
_entity_poly.entity_id
_entity_poly.type
_entity_poly.pdbx_seq_one_letter_code
_entity_poly.pdbx_strand_id
1 'polypeptide(L)' 'MTRWDEIDKEAKEWRLPACRMKMKREYVVLLSEQAQVVLEMMNPITKHREYVFPGYRNLLEPINS' A
#
# COMPACT_ATOMS: atom_id res chain seq x y z
N MET A 1 7.02 3.74 0.01
CA MET A 1 6.33 2.45 0.14
C MET A 1 4.90 2.66 0.61
N THR A 2 4.04 1.75 0.19
CA THR A 2 2.58 1.82 0.32
C THR A 2 2.11 1.70 1.76
N ARG A 3 1.27 2.65 2.18
CA ARG A 3 0.57 2.64 3.47
C ARG A 3 -0.88 2.17 3.31
N TRP A 4 -1.45 1.62 4.38
CA TRP A 4 -2.88 1.27 4.39
C TRP A 4 -3.78 2.50 4.23
N ASP A 5 -3.32 3.66 4.71
CA ASP A 5 -3.98 4.96 4.59
C ASP A 5 -4.13 5.44 3.12
N GLU A 6 -3.32 4.90 2.21
CA GLU A 6 -3.34 5.25 0.79
C GLU A 6 -4.35 4.36 0.00
N ILE A 7 -4.86 3.28 0.59
CA ILE A 7 -5.67 2.26 -0.08
C ILE A 7 -7.14 2.36 0.36
N ASP A 8 -8.00 2.76 -0.57
CA ASP A 8 -9.46 2.73 -0.42
C ASP A 8 -10.01 1.37 -0.87
N LYS A 9 -10.34 0.50 0.10
CA LYS A 9 -10.93 -0.82 -0.19
C LYS A 9 -12.36 -0.73 -0.72
N GLU A 10 -13.14 0.24 -0.26
CA GLU A 10 -14.52 0.45 -0.73
C GLU A 10 -14.54 0.98 -2.17
N ALA A 11 -13.74 2.00 -2.46
CA ALA A 11 -13.65 2.55 -3.81
C ALA A 11 -12.80 1.69 -4.77
N LYS A 12 -12.03 0.72 -4.25
CA LYS A 12 -11.05 -0.08 -5.00
C LYS A 12 -10.00 0.81 -5.67
N GLU A 13 -9.59 1.86 -4.98
CA GLU A 13 -8.64 2.85 -5.46
C GLU A 13 -7.43 2.89 -4.55
N TRP A 14 -6.24 2.93 -5.13
CA TRP A 14 -5.01 3.20 -4.41
C TRP A 14 -4.50 4.59 -4.79
N ARG A 15 -4.54 5.51 -3.84
CA ARG A 15 -4.17 6.91 -4.00
C ARG A 15 -2.75 7.14 -3.50
N LEU A 16 -1.84 7.41 -4.41
CA LEU A 16 -0.45 7.72 -4.11
C LEU A 16 -0.26 9.25 -4.08
N PRO A 17 0.00 9.85 -2.90
CA PRO A 17 0.13 11.29 -2.78
C PRO A 17 1.38 11.80 -3.52
N ALA A 18 1.22 12.94 -4.21
CA ALA A 18 2.29 13.62 -4.94
C ALA A 18 3.57 13.84 -4.11
N CYS A 19 3.42 14.04 -2.79
CA CYS A 19 4.53 14.29 -1.87
C CYS A 19 5.55 13.13 -1.80
N ARG A 20 5.15 11.91 -2.19
CA ARG A 20 6.02 10.72 -2.22
C ARG A 20 6.49 10.33 -3.61
N MET A 21 5.91 10.92 -4.67
CA MET A 21 6.28 10.58 -6.04
C MET A 21 7.35 11.56 -6.54
N LYS A 22 8.36 11.01 -7.20
CA LYS A 22 9.48 11.76 -7.82
C LYS A 22 9.00 12.86 -8.77
N MET A 23 7.79 12.72 -9.32
CA MET A 23 7.16 13.62 -10.27
C MET A 23 6.13 14.60 -9.64
N LYS A 24 5.99 14.67 -8.30
CA LYS A 24 5.03 15.55 -7.60
C LYS A 24 3.60 15.52 -8.18
N ARG A 25 3.17 14.38 -8.70
CA ARG A 25 1.84 14.19 -9.28
C ARG A 25 1.10 13.12 -8.50
N GLU A 26 -0.15 13.39 -8.16
CA GLU A 26 -1.02 12.40 -7.54
C GLU A 26 -1.35 11.33 -8.57
N TYR A 27 -1.19 10.07 -8.19
CA TYR A 27 -1.58 8.92 -9.00
C TYR A 27 -2.66 8.14 -8.27
N VAL A 28 -3.77 7.92 -8.96
CA VAL A 28 -4.82 7.02 -8.51
C VAL A 28 -4.74 5.77 -9.37
N VAL A 29 -4.49 4.63 -8.73
CA VAL A 29 -4.41 3.32 -9.37
C VAL A 29 -5.67 2.55 -9.01
N LEU A 30 -6.42 2.10 -10.02
CA LEU A 30 -7.55 1.21 -9.81
C LEU A 30 -7.05 -0.17 -9.41
N LEU A 31 -7.56 -0.69 -8.30
CA LEU A 31 -7.21 -2.00 -7.78
C LEU A 31 -8.04 -3.08 -8.50
N SER A 32 -7.38 -3.85 -9.36
CA SER A 32 -7.94 -5.06 -9.93
C SER A 32 -8.35 -6.06 -8.84
N GLU A 33 -9.29 -6.96 -9.14
CA GLU A 33 -9.76 -7.97 -8.18
C GLU A 33 -8.62 -8.82 -7.60
N GLN A 34 -7.62 -9.17 -8.41
CA GLN A 34 -6.43 -9.89 -7.94
C GLN A 34 -5.64 -9.10 -6.88
N ALA A 35 -5.54 -7.78 -7.03
CA ALA A 35 -4.85 -6.94 -6.05
C ALA A 35 -5.63 -6.87 -4.73
N GLN A 36 -6.97 -6.88 -4.78
CA GLN A 36 -7.82 -6.94 -3.60
C GLN A 36 -7.64 -8.25 -2.83
N VAL A 37 -7.56 -9.39 -3.53
CA VAL A 37 -7.30 -10.70 -2.90
C VAL A 37 -5.97 -10.69 -2.14
N VAL A 38 -4.91 -10.15 -2.75
CA VAL A 38 -3.60 -10.02 -2.10
C VAL A 38 -3.68 -9.12 -0.87
N LEU A 39 -4.39 -7.99 -0.96
CA LEU A 39 -4.60 -7.09 0.17
C LEU A 39 -5.41 -7.75 1.29
N GLU A 40 -6.40 -8.55 0.96
CA GLU A 40 -7.21 -9.28 1.94
C GLU A 40 -6.38 -10.35 2.67
N MET A 41 -5.52 -11.07 1.95
CA MET A 41 -4.55 -12.01 2.54
C MET A 41 -3.54 -11.32 3.45
N MET A 42 -3.12 -10.08 3.12
CA MET A 42 -2.20 -9.31 3.95
C MET A 42 -2.86 -8.59 5.13
N ASN A 43 -4.18 -8.37 5.08
CA ASN A 43 -4.95 -7.69 6.10
C ASN A 43 -4.76 -8.28 7.52
N PRO A 44 -4.91 -9.60 7.75
CA PRO A 44 -4.71 -10.17 9.10
C PRO A 44 -3.27 -10.06 9.62
N ILE A 45 -2.28 -9.93 8.72
CA ILE A 45 -0.85 -9.89 9.06
C ILE A 45 -0.41 -8.46 9.41
N THR A 46 -1.01 -7.46 8.75
CA THR A 46 -0.54 -6.07 8.77
C THR A 46 -1.52 -5.07 9.36
N LYS A 47 -2.70 -5.51 9.85
CA LYS A 47 -3.76 -4.66 10.44
C LYS A 47 -3.27 -3.67 11.52
N HIS A 48 -2.18 -4.00 12.21
CA HIS A 48 -1.59 -3.16 13.27
C HIS A 48 -0.46 -2.22 12.80
N ARG A 49 -0.20 -2.11 11.48
CA ARG A 49 1.01 -1.45 10.96
C ARG A 49 0.70 -0.42 9.89
N GLU A 50 1.56 0.59 9.80
CA GLU A 50 1.42 1.69 8.85
C GLU A 50 1.65 1.24 7.39
N TYR A 51 2.44 0.19 7.14
CA TYR A 51 2.82 -0.25 5.79
C TYR A 51 2.12 -1.54 5.38
N VAL A 52 1.67 -1.57 4.12
CA VAL A 52 0.99 -2.73 3.50
C VAL A 52 1.97 -3.87 3.24
N PHE A 53 3.19 -3.52 2.83
CA PHE A 53 4.28 -4.47 2.57
C PHE A 53 5.45 -4.14 3.50
N PRO A 54 5.46 -4.67 4.74
CA PRO A 54 6.60 -4.50 5.64
C PRO A 54 7.82 -5.24 5.09
N GLY A 55 9.03 -4.71 5.34
CA GLY A 55 10.25 -5.39 4.94
C GLY A 55 10.46 -6.71 5.68
N TYR A 56 11.04 -7.70 5.00
CA TYR A 56 11.29 -9.04 5.55
C TYR A 56 12.34 -9.03 6.68
N ARG A 57 13.27 -8.08 6.66
CA ARG A 57 14.45 -8.03 7.56
C ARG A 57 14.24 -7.14 8.79
N ASN A 58 13.48 -6.07 8.62
CA ASN A 58 13.13 -5.16 9.69
C ASN A 58 11.73 -4.63 9.39
N LEU A 59 10.80 -4.86 10.32
CA LEU A 59 9.36 -4.67 10.09
C LEU A 59 8.94 -3.19 10.03
N LEU A 60 9.83 -2.29 10.47
CA LEU A 60 9.73 -0.84 10.38
C LEU A 60 10.40 -0.29 9.12
N GLU A 61 11.23 -1.10 8.46
CA GLU A 61 11.86 -0.72 7.22
C GLU A 61 11.08 -1.34 6.06
N PRO A 62 10.96 -0.61 4.96
CA PRO A 62 10.33 -1.17 3.80
C PRO A 62 11.27 -2.12 3.04
N ILE A 63 10.72 -3.06 2.27
CA ILE A 63 11.52 -3.90 1.37
C ILE A 63 12.22 -2.99 0.34
N ASN A 64 13.55 -2.88 0.42
CA ASN A 64 14.35 -2.23 -0.61
C ASN A 64 15.69 -2.96 -0.77
N SER A 65 16.04 -3.22 -2.02
CA SER A 65 17.37 -2.94 -2.57
C SER A 65 17.14 -2.13 -3.84
#